data_AF-A0A9D4JR28-F1
#
_entry.id   AF-A0A9D4JR28-F1
#
_cell.length_a   1.000
_cell.length_b   1.000
_cell.length_c   1.000
_cell.angle_alpha   90.00
_cell.angle_beta   90.00
_cell.angle_gamma   90.00
#
_symmetry.space_group_name_H-M   'P 1'
#
loop_
_entity.id
_entity.type
_entity.pdbx_description
1 polymer ?
#
loop_
_entity_poly.entity_id
_entity_poly.type
_entity_poly.pdbx_seq_one_letter_code
_entity_poly.pdbx_strand_id
1 'polypeptide(L)'
;MNKTVGEPTKNVHEMTQVKNETTIDPFLESKIRVWYRANNKKRNGNMAKTDFKEMAECFIRAFELGPDDARTVRSWLVDGWATMIEYMDTMAQRQDDTRKSDTRSRMDPRDQIPTAIQMARYIAEEKTITEEMYVQAFREVLVLNPSPFLVYFTHMVEDFFDIFDDDGDNSITEEGMVKGLGCFGFANADSVRNVFKGLDVNGSGRVDRKTYVAAWVEFFQGTNRDTVMAKHFTLDMFPFKH
;
A
#
# COMPACT_ATOMS: atom_id res chain seq x y z
N MET A 1 -10.20 -50.43 53.66
CA MET A 1 -10.75 -50.07 52.33
C MET A 1 -11.40 -48.69 52.47
N ASN A 2 -10.71 -47.63 52.07
CA ASN A 2 -11.17 -46.24 52.17
C ASN A 2 -10.95 -45.51 50.83
N LYS A 3 -11.94 -44.70 50.43
CA LYS A 3 -11.94 -43.76 49.28
C LYS A 3 -11.32 -42.42 49.68
N THR A 4 -10.57 -41.77 48.77
CA THR A 4 -10.54 -40.30 48.50
C THR A 4 -9.58 -40.05 47.31
N VAL A 5 -10.06 -39.64 46.13
CA VAL A 5 -10.22 -38.25 45.61
C VAL A 5 -8.90 -37.55 45.26
N GLY A 6 -8.65 -37.44 43.94
CA GLY A 6 -8.39 -36.19 43.21
C GLY A 6 -7.07 -35.42 43.41
N GLU A 7 -6.25 -35.39 42.36
CA GLU A 7 -5.71 -34.14 41.80
C GLU A 7 -5.08 -34.39 40.40
N PRO A 8 -5.45 -33.64 39.35
CA PRO A 8 -4.73 -33.62 38.09
C PRO A 8 -3.67 -32.51 38.13
N THR A 9 -2.40 -32.88 37.93
CA THR A 9 -1.32 -31.92 37.68
C THR A 9 -1.57 -31.20 36.35
N LYS A 10 -2.10 -29.97 36.46
CA LYS A 10 -2.13 -29.00 35.35
C LYS A 10 -0.69 -28.67 34.97
N ASN A 11 -0.24 -29.18 33.83
CA ASN A 11 0.98 -28.72 33.21
C ASN A 11 0.69 -27.35 32.58
N VAL A 12 1.06 -26.30 33.32
CA VAL A 12 0.99 -24.91 32.90
C VAL A 12 2.15 -24.66 31.93
N HIS A 13 1.98 -24.96 30.64
CA HIS A 13 2.78 -24.40 29.54
C HIS A 13 2.24 -24.75 28.14
N GLU A 14 0.92 -24.71 27.95
CA GLU A 14 0.35 -24.45 26.62
C GLU A 14 -0.19 -23.02 26.62
N MET A 15 0.73 -22.06 26.52
CA MET A 15 0.39 -20.79 25.89
C MET A 15 0.18 -21.11 24.42
N THR A 16 -1.08 -21.38 24.09
CA THR A 16 -1.58 -21.49 22.73
C THR A 16 -1.09 -20.25 21.98
N GLN A 17 -0.05 -20.43 21.16
CA GLN A 17 0.23 -19.51 20.08
C GLN A 17 -1.04 -19.49 19.23
N VAL A 18 -1.84 -18.44 19.37
CA VAL A 18 -2.85 -18.10 18.38
C VAL A 18 -2.07 -17.61 17.15
N LYS A 19 -1.54 -18.57 16.38
CA LYS A 19 -1.15 -18.34 15.01
C LYS A 19 -2.43 -18.05 14.23
N ASN A 20 -2.81 -16.78 14.20
CA ASN A 20 -3.60 -16.29 13.07
C ASN A 20 -2.65 -16.23 11.87
N GLU A 21 -2.35 -17.41 11.28
CA GLU A 21 -1.79 -17.48 9.94
C GLU A 21 -2.89 -17.08 8.95
N THR A 22 -3.21 -15.79 8.88
CA THR A 22 -4.11 -15.22 7.88
C THR A 22 -3.34 -15.10 6.57
N THR A 23 -3.13 -16.22 5.87
CA THR A 23 -2.33 -16.30 4.63
C THR A 23 -2.83 -15.30 3.59
N ILE A 24 -1.94 -14.41 3.14
CA ILE A 24 -2.24 -13.52 2.00
C ILE A 24 -2.24 -14.36 0.73
N ASP A 25 -3.11 -14.01 -0.23
CA ASP A 25 -3.07 -14.62 -1.55
C ASP A 25 -1.68 -14.39 -2.19
N PRO A 26 -0.99 -15.43 -2.69
CA PRO A 26 0.37 -15.30 -3.23
C PRO A 26 0.50 -14.30 -4.38
N PHE A 27 -0.57 -14.10 -5.16
CA PHE A 27 -0.60 -13.10 -6.22
C PHE A 27 -0.68 -11.68 -5.64
N LEU A 28 -1.49 -11.45 -4.61
CA LEU A 28 -1.49 -10.17 -3.88
C LEU A 28 -0.11 -9.86 -3.28
N GLU A 29 0.52 -10.84 -2.63
CA GLU A 29 1.86 -10.70 -2.09
C GLU A 29 2.86 -10.30 -3.19
N SER A 30 2.77 -10.94 -4.36
CA SER A 30 3.66 -10.62 -5.46
C SER A 30 3.53 -9.19 -5.98
N LYS A 31 2.32 -8.62 -5.98
CA LYS A 31 2.09 -7.21 -6.34
C LYS A 31 2.70 -6.26 -5.31
N ILE A 32 2.62 -6.60 -4.02
CA ILE A 32 3.27 -5.82 -2.96
C ILE A 32 4.79 -5.84 -3.14
N ARG A 33 5.38 -6.99 -3.50
CA ARG A 33 6.82 -7.10 -3.77
C ARG A 33 7.25 -6.31 -5.01
N VAL A 34 6.44 -6.29 -6.07
CA VAL A 34 6.65 -5.40 -7.22
C VAL A 34 6.68 -3.93 -6.78
N TRP A 35 5.71 -3.53 -5.96
CA TRP A 35 5.64 -2.16 -5.42
C TRP A 35 6.85 -1.81 -4.54
N TYR A 36 7.32 -2.74 -3.69
CA TYR A 36 8.54 -2.56 -2.90
C TYR A 36 9.75 -2.27 -3.80
N ARG A 37 9.93 -3.06 -4.86
CA ARG A 37 11.08 -2.92 -5.78
C ARG A 37 11.02 -1.63 -6.59
N ALA A 38 9.83 -1.19 -6.97
CA ALA A 38 9.63 0.09 -7.64
C ALA A 38 10.03 1.25 -6.70
N ASN A 39 9.60 1.19 -5.44
CA ASN A 39 9.84 2.25 -4.46
C ASN A 39 11.26 2.23 -3.86
N ASN A 40 11.98 1.10 -3.89
CA ASN A 40 13.37 0.99 -3.48
C ASN A 40 14.31 1.51 -4.58
N LYS A 41 14.24 2.83 -4.83
CA LYS A 41 14.87 3.48 -5.99
C LYS A 41 16.37 3.27 -6.06
N LYS A 42 17.08 3.32 -4.92
CA LYS A 42 18.54 3.18 -4.91
C LYS A 42 19.02 1.79 -5.27
N ARG A 43 18.16 0.77 -5.09
CA ARG A 43 18.52 -0.65 -5.29
C ARG A 43 19.80 -1.06 -4.55
N ASN A 44 20.14 -0.37 -3.47
CA ASN A 44 21.39 -0.54 -2.72
C ASN A 44 21.23 -1.47 -1.50
N GLY A 45 20.14 -2.25 -1.47
CA GLY A 45 19.77 -3.10 -0.35
C GLY A 45 18.33 -2.84 0.06
N ASN A 46 18.13 -2.46 1.31
CA ASN A 46 16.81 -2.17 1.88
C ASN A 46 16.36 -0.74 1.56
N MET A 47 15.05 -0.56 1.39
CA MET A 47 14.41 0.76 1.22
C MET A 47 14.61 1.64 2.45
N ALA A 48 14.73 2.96 2.26
CA ALA A 48 14.88 3.92 3.36
C ALA A 48 14.07 5.20 3.12
N LYS A 49 13.97 6.06 4.14
CA LYS A 49 13.30 7.38 4.02
C LYS A 49 13.82 8.20 2.83
N THR A 50 15.09 8.06 2.48
CA THR A 50 15.68 8.77 1.35
C THR A 50 15.11 8.36 0.00
N ASP A 51 14.68 7.10 -0.18
CA ASP A 51 14.06 6.67 -1.44
C ASP A 51 12.73 7.40 -1.68
N PHE A 52 11.92 7.55 -0.61
CA PHE A 52 10.67 8.31 -0.66
C PHE A 52 10.90 9.81 -0.89
N LYS A 53 11.92 10.40 -0.24
CA LYS A 53 12.32 11.80 -0.48
C LYS A 53 12.73 11.99 -1.94
N GLU A 54 13.55 11.10 -2.51
CA GLU A 54 13.98 11.17 -3.91
C GLU A 54 12.83 10.97 -4.90
N MET A 55 11.85 10.15 -4.55
CA MET A 55 10.62 9.98 -5.31
C MET A 55 9.79 11.27 -5.32
N ALA A 56 9.59 11.90 -4.16
CA ALA A 56 8.89 13.18 -4.07
C ALA A 56 9.58 14.27 -4.90
N GLU A 57 10.91 14.37 -4.78
CA GLU A 57 11.70 15.32 -5.55
C GLU A 57 11.71 15.03 -7.06
N CYS A 58 11.49 13.77 -7.47
CA CYS A 58 11.27 13.43 -8.86
C CYS A 58 9.96 14.06 -9.38
N PHE A 59 8.85 13.88 -8.66
CA PHE A 59 7.56 14.47 -9.03
C PHE A 59 7.62 15.99 -9.10
N ILE A 60 8.20 16.62 -8.09
CA ILE A 60 8.32 18.08 -8.01
C ILE A 60 9.08 18.63 -9.23
N ARG A 61 10.17 17.98 -9.63
CA ARG A 61 10.93 18.42 -10.81
C ARG A 61 10.24 18.07 -12.12
N ALA A 62 9.65 16.87 -12.23
CA ALA A 62 9.05 16.42 -13.46
C ALA A 62 7.85 17.30 -13.83
N PHE A 63 6.94 17.54 -12.88
CA PHE A 63 5.70 18.28 -13.10
C PHE A 63 5.78 19.75 -12.67
N GLU A 64 6.99 20.26 -12.41
CA GLU A 64 7.21 21.65 -11.99
C GLU A 64 6.27 22.10 -10.86
N LEU A 65 6.06 21.21 -9.88
CA LEU A 65 4.99 21.35 -8.90
C LEU A 65 5.12 22.62 -8.06
N GLY A 66 3.99 23.30 -7.87
CA GLY A 66 3.86 24.41 -6.94
C GLY A 66 4.09 23.99 -5.48
N PRO A 67 4.26 24.96 -4.56
CA PRO A 67 4.53 24.66 -3.15
C PRO A 67 3.48 23.78 -2.48
N ASP A 68 2.23 23.86 -2.91
CA ASP A 68 1.11 23.15 -2.31
C ASP A 68 1.12 21.68 -2.74
N ASP A 69 1.19 21.41 -4.04
CA ASP A 69 1.31 20.04 -4.58
C ASP A 69 2.61 19.36 -4.13
N ALA A 70 3.71 20.12 -4.04
CA ALA A 70 4.97 19.62 -3.50
C ALA A 70 4.85 19.20 -2.02
N ARG A 71 3.98 19.85 -1.23
CA ARG A 71 3.68 19.40 0.15
C ARG A 71 2.80 18.16 0.14
N THR A 72 1.78 18.11 -0.72
CA THR A 72 0.90 16.95 -0.89
C THR A 72 1.71 15.70 -1.24
N VAL A 73 2.57 15.76 -2.25
CA VAL A 73 3.45 14.64 -2.66
C VAL A 73 4.36 14.19 -1.52
N ARG A 74 4.99 15.12 -0.80
CA ARG A 74 5.87 14.77 0.33
C ARG A 74 5.07 14.11 1.45
N SER A 75 3.87 14.61 1.76
CA SER A 75 2.99 14.01 2.76
C SER A 75 2.67 12.56 2.40
N TRP A 76 2.28 12.28 1.15
CA TRP A 76 1.95 10.92 0.73
C TRP A 76 3.15 9.97 0.71
N LEU A 77 4.30 10.41 0.19
CA LEU A 77 5.44 9.52 -0.02
C LEU A 77 6.31 9.38 1.23
N VAL A 78 6.57 10.46 1.95
CA VAL A 78 7.53 10.49 3.06
C VAL A 78 6.84 10.17 4.39
N ASP A 79 5.67 10.76 4.63
CA ASP A 79 4.94 10.64 5.89
C ASP A 79 3.73 9.69 5.80
N GLY A 80 3.45 9.16 4.60
CA GLY A 80 2.20 8.46 4.30
C GLY A 80 1.90 7.25 5.16
N TRP A 81 2.90 6.54 5.68
CA TRP A 81 2.67 5.44 6.63
C TRP A 81 2.20 5.93 8.00
N ALA A 82 2.78 7.02 8.51
CA ALA A 82 2.35 7.61 9.77
C ALA A 82 0.94 8.19 9.63
N THR A 83 0.68 8.95 8.57
CA THR A 83 -0.62 9.55 8.29
C THR A 83 -1.71 8.49 8.07
N MET A 84 -1.40 7.37 7.40
CA MET A 84 -2.34 6.24 7.26
C MET A 84 -2.74 5.67 8.61
N ILE A 85 -1.78 5.42 9.50
CA ILE A 85 -2.04 4.84 10.82
C ILE A 85 -2.93 5.78 11.64
N GLU A 86 -2.64 7.09 11.63
CA GLU A 86 -3.46 8.10 12.30
C GLU A 86 -4.89 8.18 11.73
N TYR A 87 -5.02 8.06 10.41
CA TYR A 87 -6.31 7.99 9.73
C TYR A 87 -7.12 6.76 10.18
N MET A 88 -6.48 5.59 10.22
CA MET A 88 -7.09 4.34 10.67
C MET A 88 -7.56 4.41 12.13
N ASP A 89 -6.75 4.99 13.01
CA ASP A 89 -7.10 5.22 14.42
C ASP A 89 -8.34 6.12 14.55
N THR A 90 -8.37 7.22 13.78
CA THR A 90 -9.50 8.17 13.77
C THR A 90 -10.79 7.50 13.30
N MET A 91 -10.72 6.67 12.25
CA MET A 91 -11.88 5.94 11.73
C MET A 91 -12.39 4.89 12.72
N ALA A 92 -11.50 4.22 13.45
CA ALA A 92 -11.88 3.26 14.49
C ALA A 92 -12.61 3.95 15.67
N GLN A 93 -12.10 5.09 16.13
CA GLN A 93 -12.74 5.87 17.20
C GLN A 93 -14.15 6.33 16.82
N ARG A 94 -14.34 6.82 15.58
CA ARG A 94 -15.66 7.23 15.07
C ARG A 94 -16.66 6.07 15.03
N GLN A 95 -16.23 4.85 14.69
CA GLN A 95 -17.11 3.69 14.73
C GLN A 95 -17.53 3.32 16.15
N ASP A 96 -16.62 3.39 17.12
CA ASP A 96 -16.92 3.07 18.52
C ASP A 96 -17.89 4.09 19.15
N ASP A 97 -17.76 5.39 18.83
CA ASP A 97 -18.70 6.43 19.28
C ASP A 97 -20.13 6.20 18.81
N THR A 98 -20.31 5.56 17.64
CA THR A 98 -21.63 5.20 17.10
C THR A 98 -22.21 3.90 17.67
N ARG A 99 -21.41 3.06 18.35
CA ARG A 99 -21.78 1.73 18.88
C ARG A 99 -21.65 1.65 20.41
N LYS A 100 -22.21 2.62 21.13
CA LYS A 100 -22.15 2.73 22.61
C LYS A 100 -22.81 1.59 23.43
N SER A 101 -23.00 0.36 22.92
CA SER A 101 -23.74 -0.68 23.65
C SER A 101 -23.15 -2.09 23.71
N ASP A 102 -21.91 -2.36 23.26
CA ASP A 102 -21.36 -3.72 23.36
C ASP A 102 -19.96 -3.73 23.99
N THR A 103 -19.91 -4.09 25.28
CA THR A 103 -18.72 -4.08 26.15
C THR A 103 -17.82 -5.32 26.01
N ARG A 104 -17.94 -6.10 24.92
CA ARG A 104 -16.95 -7.13 24.62
C ARG A 104 -15.66 -6.48 24.17
N SER A 105 -14.60 -6.64 24.99
CA SER A 105 -13.20 -6.28 24.75
C SER A 105 -12.83 -6.32 23.25
N ARG A 106 -13.00 -5.19 22.56
CA ARG A 106 -12.54 -5.02 21.18
C ARG A 106 -11.02 -4.92 21.26
N MET A 107 -10.35 -5.78 20.52
CA MET A 107 -8.91 -5.71 20.32
C MET A 107 -8.56 -4.32 19.78
N ASP A 108 -7.52 -3.69 20.33
CA ASP A 108 -7.08 -2.38 19.86
C ASP A 108 -6.75 -2.50 18.35
N PRO A 109 -7.27 -1.62 17.47
CA PRO A 109 -6.89 -1.61 16.05
C PRO A 109 -5.38 -1.64 15.82
N ARG A 110 -4.59 -1.04 16.73
CA ARG A 110 -3.13 -1.04 16.67
C ARG A 110 -2.51 -2.40 16.94
N ASP A 111 -3.16 -3.26 17.72
CA ASP A 111 -2.71 -4.63 17.96
C ASP A 111 -2.81 -5.49 16.70
N GLN A 112 -3.57 -5.05 15.69
CA GLN A 112 -3.75 -5.75 14.41
C GLN A 112 -2.75 -5.33 13.34
N ILE A 113 -2.02 -4.23 13.55
CA ILE A 113 -1.05 -3.66 12.58
C ILE A 113 0.35 -3.38 13.17
N PRO A 114 0.91 -4.28 14.01
CA PRO A 114 2.15 -4.00 14.73
C PRO A 114 3.36 -3.76 13.81
N THR A 115 3.42 -4.43 12.66
CA THR A 115 4.51 -4.28 11.70
C THR A 115 4.37 -2.99 10.90
N ALA A 116 3.14 -2.58 10.55
CA ALA A 116 2.91 -1.27 9.92
C ALA A 116 3.35 -0.13 10.85
N ILE A 117 3.03 -0.21 12.14
CA ILE A 117 3.49 0.75 13.16
C ILE A 117 5.01 0.74 13.28
N GLN A 118 5.62 -0.44 13.33
CA GLN A 118 7.09 -0.57 13.36
C GLN A 118 7.73 0.06 12.13
N MET A 119 7.17 -0.15 10.95
CA MET A 119 7.70 0.39 9.70
C MET A 119 7.58 1.92 9.64
N ALA A 120 6.46 2.50 10.07
CA ALA A 120 6.30 3.95 10.18
C ALA A 120 7.36 4.56 11.12
N ARG A 121 7.64 3.89 12.25
CA ARG A 121 8.72 4.29 13.16
C ARG A 121 10.10 4.18 12.52
N TYR A 122 10.37 3.11 11.76
CA TYR A 122 11.63 2.96 11.04
C TYR A 122 11.84 4.09 10.03
N ILE A 123 10.80 4.47 9.30
CA ILE A 123 10.85 5.63 8.40
C ILE A 123 11.16 6.90 9.20
N ALA A 124 10.46 7.16 10.31
CA ALA A 124 10.66 8.34 11.15
C ALA A 124 12.08 8.41 11.73
N GLU A 125 12.65 7.28 12.14
CA GLU A 125 13.99 7.12 12.70
C GLU A 125 15.09 6.97 11.62
N GLU A 126 14.75 7.17 10.34
CA GLU A 126 15.64 7.02 9.18
C GLU A 126 16.37 5.65 9.10
N LYS A 127 15.72 4.60 9.59
CA LYS A 127 16.15 3.20 9.47
C LYS A 127 15.72 2.60 8.13
N THR A 128 16.35 1.48 7.78
CA THR A 128 16.06 0.75 6.54
C THR A 128 14.95 -0.28 6.73
N ILE A 129 14.10 -0.44 5.71
CA ILE A 129 12.94 -1.32 5.64
C ILE A 129 13.27 -2.50 4.70
N THR A 130 13.22 -3.71 5.24
CA THR A 130 13.39 -4.94 4.44
C THR A 130 12.15 -5.23 3.59
N GLU A 131 12.31 -6.01 2.51
CA GLU A 131 11.18 -6.46 1.69
C GLU A 131 10.14 -7.22 2.55
N GLU A 132 10.59 -8.08 3.47
CA GLU A 132 9.68 -8.84 4.35
C GLU A 132 8.92 -7.97 5.34
N MET A 133 9.55 -6.95 5.93
CA MET A 133 8.84 -5.98 6.78
C MET A 133 7.76 -5.25 5.99
N TYR A 134 8.08 -4.83 4.76
CA TYR A 134 7.15 -4.13 3.88
C TYR A 134 5.96 -5.01 3.49
N VAL A 135 6.23 -6.27 3.09
CA VAL A 135 5.19 -7.25 2.77
C VAL A 135 4.29 -7.53 3.96
N GLN A 136 4.86 -7.72 5.15
CA GLN A 136 4.10 -7.98 6.36
C GLN A 136 3.26 -6.76 6.79
N ALA A 137 3.80 -5.54 6.71
CA ALA A 137 3.04 -4.32 6.99
C ALA A 137 1.84 -4.16 6.04
N PHE A 138 2.04 -4.40 4.74
CA PHE A 138 0.94 -4.38 3.76
C PHE A 138 -0.09 -5.46 4.02
N ARG A 139 0.33 -6.68 4.42
CA ARG A 139 -0.60 -7.76 4.78
C ARG A 139 -1.50 -7.35 5.94
N GLU A 140 -0.94 -6.71 6.96
CA GLU A 140 -1.72 -6.22 8.10
C GLU A 140 -2.78 -5.20 7.66
N VAL A 141 -2.41 -4.19 6.86
CA VAL A 141 -3.37 -3.13 6.46
C VAL A 141 -4.33 -3.56 5.34
N LEU A 142 -3.91 -4.41 4.40
CA LEU A 142 -4.75 -4.85 3.28
C LEU A 142 -5.66 -6.03 3.63
N VAL A 143 -5.21 -6.95 4.49
CA VAL A 143 -5.96 -8.19 4.77
C VAL A 143 -6.72 -8.09 6.08
N LEU A 144 -6.10 -7.51 7.13
CA LEU A 144 -6.72 -7.44 8.44
C LEU A 144 -7.59 -6.18 8.61
N ASN A 145 -7.28 -5.09 7.90
CA ASN A 145 -8.01 -3.83 8.02
C ASN A 145 -8.26 -3.10 6.67
N PRO A 146 -8.84 -3.79 5.66
CA PRO A 146 -8.89 -3.31 4.28
C PRO A 146 -9.63 -1.99 4.08
N SER A 147 -10.78 -1.79 4.74
CA SER A 147 -11.66 -0.68 4.40
C SER A 147 -11.05 0.71 4.70
N PRO A 148 -10.51 0.97 5.90
CA PRO A 148 -9.81 2.23 6.17
C PRO A 148 -8.60 2.45 5.27
N PHE A 149 -7.81 1.40 5.03
CA PHE A 149 -6.65 1.47 4.14
C PHE A 149 -7.08 1.86 2.72
N LEU A 150 -8.11 1.21 2.16
CA LEU A 150 -8.55 1.44 0.79
C LEU A 150 -9.12 2.85 0.58
N VAL A 151 -9.82 3.40 1.57
CA VAL A 151 -10.29 4.79 1.50
C VAL A 151 -9.10 5.75 1.49
N TYR A 152 -8.14 5.56 2.40
CA TYR A 152 -6.91 6.35 2.45
C TYR A 152 -6.10 6.26 1.14
N PHE A 153 -5.92 5.04 0.64
CA PHE A 153 -5.22 4.77 -0.62
C PHE A 153 -5.94 5.36 -1.83
N THR A 154 -7.27 5.35 -1.85
CA THR A 154 -8.06 5.96 -2.93
C THR A 154 -7.80 7.46 -3.02
N HIS A 155 -7.83 8.18 -1.88
CA HIS A 155 -7.50 9.61 -1.86
C HIS A 155 -6.07 9.88 -2.34
N MET A 156 -5.11 9.05 -1.94
CA MET A 156 -3.74 9.16 -2.45
C MET A 156 -3.69 9.03 -3.97
N VAL A 157 -4.38 8.04 -4.55
CA VAL A 157 -4.42 7.83 -6.01
C VAL A 157 -5.11 8.99 -6.72
N GLU A 158 -6.16 9.57 -6.13
CA GLU A 158 -6.84 10.75 -6.66
C GLU A 158 -5.93 11.99 -6.67
N ASP A 159 -5.17 12.24 -5.61
CA ASP A 159 -4.21 13.35 -5.56
C ASP A 159 -3.08 13.16 -6.59
N PHE A 160 -2.60 11.93 -6.79
CA PHE A 160 -1.63 11.64 -7.86
C PHE A 160 -2.23 11.75 -9.26
N PHE A 161 -3.53 11.54 -9.42
CA PHE A 161 -4.20 11.82 -10.69
C PHE A 161 -4.09 13.31 -11.04
N ASP A 162 -4.37 14.20 -10.08
CA ASP A 162 -4.28 15.65 -10.29
C ASP A 162 -2.87 16.10 -10.70
N ILE A 163 -1.85 15.43 -10.16
CA ILE A 163 -0.45 15.67 -10.53
C ILE A 163 -0.16 15.19 -11.96
N PHE A 164 -0.77 14.09 -12.40
CA PHE A 164 -0.51 13.51 -13.73
C PHE A 164 -1.30 14.23 -14.82
N ASP A 165 -2.43 14.85 -14.47
CA ASP A 165 -3.29 15.71 -15.29
C ASP A 165 -2.66 17.11 -15.47
N ASP A 166 -1.51 17.14 -16.14
CA ASP A 166 -0.66 18.33 -16.31
C ASP A 166 -1.35 19.47 -17.07
N ASP A 167 -2.34 19.18 -17.93
CA ASP A 167 -3.13 20.16 -18.68
C ASP A 167 -4.49 20.49 -18.03
N GLY A 168 -4.83 19.84 -16.91
CA GLY A 168 -6.02 20.12 -16.11
C GLY A 168 -7.34 19.81 -16.82
N ASP A 169 -7.33 18.90 -17.80
CA ASP A 169 -8.51 18.54 -18.57
C ASP A 169 -9.26 17.32 -18.00
N ASN A 170 -8.89 16.93 -16.78
CA ASN A 170 -9.42 15.78 -16.04
C ASN A 170 -9.15 14.46 -16.75
N SER A 171 -7.99 14.34 -17.39
CA SER A 171 -7.50 13.11 -17.99
C SER A 171 -5.97 13.02 -18.02
N ILE A 172 -5.45 11.80 -18.00
CA ILE A 172 -4.00 11.55 -18.08
C ILE A 172 -3.64 11.19 -19.53
N THR A 173 -2.61 11.83 -20.06
CA THR A 173 -1.99 11.47 -21.36
C THR A 173 -0.96 10.34 -21.21
N GLU A 174 -0.57 9.70 -22.31
CA GLU A 174 0.50 8.69 -22.29
C GLU A 174 1.79 9.27 -21.69
N GLU A 175 2.14 10.49 -22.08
CA GLU A 175 3.31 11.21 -21.57
C GLU A 175 3.21 11.44 -20.07
N GLY A 176 2.07 11.95 -19.58
CA GLY A 176 1.81 12.15 -18.15
C GLY A 176 1.95 10.85 -17.35
N MET A 177 1.42 9.73 -17.88
CA MET A 177 1.53 8.42 -17.22
C MET A 177 2.97 7.90 -17.19
N VAL A 178 3.71 7.98 -18.30
CA VAL A 178 5.13 7.56 -18.37
C VAL A 178 5.99 8.41 -17.44
N LYS A 179 5.79 9.72 -17.44
CA LYS A 179 6.48 10.68 -16.58
C LYS A 179 6.23 10.40 -15.11
N GLY A 180 4.96 10.24 -14.72
CA GLY A 180 4.55 10.00 -13.34
C GLY A 180 4.98 8.64 -12.80
N LEU A 181 4.72 7.56 -13.54
CA LEU A 181 5.12 6.21 -13.10
C LEU A 181 6.64 6.00 -13.13
N GLY A 182 7.36 6.71 -14.02
CA GLY A 182 8.82 6.80 -13.97
C GLY A 182 9.33 7.35 -12.63
N CYS A 183 8.62 8.29 -12.01
CA CYS A 183 8.95 8.76 -10.67
C CYS A 183 8.73 7.70 -9.58
N PHE A 184 7.68 6.88 -9.68
CA PHE A 184 7.48 5.69 -8.84
C PHE A 184 8.47 4.54 -9.09
N GLY A 185 9.44 4.70 -9.99
CA GLY A 185 10.46 3.68 -10.27
C GLY A 185 10.06 2.68 -11.36
N PHE A 186 8.92 2.89 -12.03
CA PHE A 186 8.52 2.14 -13.21
C PHE A 186 9.30 2.62 -14.45
N ALA A 187 10.61 2.33 -14.47
CA ALA A 187 11.53 2.84 -15.48
C ALA A 187 11.35 2.25 -16.89
N ASN A 188 10.60 1.15 -17.05
CA ASN A 188 10.30 0.59 -18.38
C ASN A 188 9.12 1.35 -18.99
N ALA A 189 9.43 2.37 -19.79
CA ALA A 189 8.43 3.18 -20.48
C ALA A 189 7.51 2.32 -21.37
N ASP A 190 8.00 1.26 -22.02
CA ASP A 190 7.17 0.42 -22.89
C ASP A 190 6.12 -0.37 -22.11
N SER A 191 6.48 -0.87 -20.91
CA SER A 191 5.50 -1.49 -20.01
C SER A 191 4.43 -0.49 -19.57
N VAL A 192 4.82 0.75 -19.24
CA VAL A 192 3.87 1.82 -18.88
C VAL A 192 2.97 2.19 -20.06
N ARG A 193 3.51 2.27 -21.29
CA ARG A 193 2.72 2.48 -22.51
C ARG A 193 1.72 1.36 -22.77
N ASN A 194 2.09 0.11 -22.50
CA ASN A 194 1.16 -1.01 -22.63
C ASN A 194 0.03 -0.93 -21.60
N VAL A 195 0.34 -0.51 -20.37
CA VAL A 195 -0.71 -0.18 -19.38
C VAL A 195 -1.61 0.93 -19.88
N PHE A 196 -1.04 2.04 -20.35
CA PHE A 196 -1.81 3.17 -20.87
C PHE A 196 -2.77 2.71 -21.98
N LYS A 197 -2.27 2.00 -22.99
CA LYS A 197 -3.09 1.45 -24.09
C LYS A 197 -4.19 0.51 -23.62
N GLY A 198 -3.94 -0.26 -22.57
CA GLY A 198 -4.96 -1.15 -22.00
C GLY A 198 -6.05 -0.39 -21.22
N LEU A 199 -5.72 0.76 -20.64
CA LEU A 199 -6.68 1.61 -19.91
C LEU A 199 -7.45 2.57 -20.84
N ASP A 200 -6.83 3.04 -21.93
CA ASP A 200 -7.46 3.86 -22.98
C ASP A 200 -8.34 3.00 -23.92
N VAL A 201 -9.37 2.38 -23.35
CA VAL A 201 -10.21 1.39 -24.06
C VAL A 201 -10.93 1.97 -25.28
N ASN A 202 -11.23 3.28 -25.28
CA ASN A 202 -11.89 3.95 -26.38
C ASN A 202 -10.91 4.56 -27.41
N GLY A 203 -9.59 4.44 -27.19
CA GLY A 203 -8.56 4.98 -28.08
C GLY A 203 -8.59 6.51 -28.18
N SER A 204 -8.98 7.18 -27.10
CA SER A 204 -9.06 8.64 -27.03
C SER A 204 -7.69 9.32 -26.93
N GLY A 205 -6.64 8.54 -26.62
CA GLY A 205 -5.33 9.06 -26.25
C GLY A 205 -5.29 9.60 -24.82
N ARG A 206 -6.31 9.31 -24.01
CA ARG A 206 -6.50 9.85 -22.66
C ARG A 206 -7.10 8.80 -21.72
N VAL A 207 -6.72 8.84 -20.45
CA VAL A 207 -7.30 8.00 -19.38
C VAL A 207 -7.98 8.88 -18.36
N ASP A 208 -9.29 8.73 -18.20
CA ASP A 208 -10.06 9.51 -17.24
C ASP A 208 -9.79 9.09 -15.78
N ARG A 209 -10.14 9.98 -14.85
CA ARG A 209 -9.98 9.77 -13.40
C ARG A 209 -10.57 8.48 -12.88
N LYS A 210 -11.81 8.17 -13.27
CA LYS A 210 -12.51 6.98 -12.78
C LYS A 210 -11.78 5.71 -13.22
N THR A 211 -11.34 5.67 -14.47
CA THR A 211 -10.58 4.55 -15.04
C THR A 211 -9.24 4.37 -14.33
N TYR A 212 -8.48 5.46 -14.14
CA TYR A 212 -7.19 5.43 -13.45
C TYR A 212 -7.30 4.97 -11.99
N VAL A 213 -8.21 5.58 -11.22
CA VAL A 213 -8.40 5.27 -9.80
C VAL A 213 -8.86 3.82 -9.62
N ALA A 214 -9.85 3.37 -10.40
CA ALA A 214 -10.35 2.00 -10.33
C ALA A 214 -9.25 0.97 -10.66
N ALA A 215 -8.39 1.26 -11.65
CA ALA A 215 -7.30 0.37 -12.03
C ALA A 215 -6.27 0.19 -10.90
N TRP A 216 -5.89 1.25 -10.20
CA TRP A 216 -4.97 1.18 -9.06
C TRP A 216 -5.57 0.49 -7.84
N VAL A 217 -6.83 0.82 -7.51
CA VAL A 217 -7.55 0.20 -6.39
C VAL A 217 -7.70 -1.30 -6.63
N GLU A 218 -8.10 -1.72 -7.84
CA GLU A 218 -8.14 -3.14 -8.23
C GLU A 218 -6.74 -3.78 -8.21
N PHE A 219 -5.70 -3.07 -8.67
CA PHE A 219 -4.34 -3.59 -8.61
C PHE A 219 -3.87 -3.89 -7.19
N PHE A 220 -4.29 -3.14 -6.16
CA PHE A 220 -3.85 -3.45 -4.79
C PHE A 220 -4.70 -4.53 -4.11
N GLN A 221 -6.02 -4.53 -4.29
CA GLN A 221 -6.90 -5.45 -3.55
C GLN A 221 -7.34 -6.70 -4.33
N GLY A 222 -7.37 -6.62 -5.67
CA GLY A 222 -8.02 -7.63 -6.51
C GLY A 222 -7.13 -8.84 -6.81
N THR A 223 -7.69 -10.03 -6.87
CA THR A 223 -6.96 -11.26 -7.23
C THR A 223 -7.04 -11.57 -8.74
N ASN A 224 -7.70 -10.72 -9.52
CA ASN A 224 -7.85 -10.89 -10.95
C ASN A 224 -6.53 -10.64 -11.70
N ARG A 225 -5.95 -11.71 -12.23
CA ARG A 225 -4.69 -11.69 -12.99
C ARG A 225 -4.84 -11.14 -14.40
N ASP A 226 -6.07 -11.03 -14.90
CA ASP A 226 -6.35 -10.59 -16.26
C ASP A 226 -6.50 -9.09 -16.43
N THR A 227 -6.44 -8.33 -15.34
CA THR A 227 -6.48 -6.86 -15.40
C THR A 227 -5.22 -6.30 -16.07
N VAL A 228 -5.37 -5.13 -16.71
CA VAL A 228 -4.29 -4.47 -17.46
C VAL A 228 -3.06 -4.23 -16.58
N MET A 229 -3.27 -3.67 -15.38
CA MET A 229 -2.20 -3.40 -14.42
C MET A 229 -1.52 -4.70 -13.95
N ALA A 230 -2.30 -5.74 -13.64
CA ALA A 230 -1.76 -7.04 -13.23
C ALA A 230 -0.82 -7.61 -14.30
N LYS A 231 -1.26 -7.66 -15.56
CA LYS A 231 -0.49 -8.23 -16.66
C LYS A 231 0.86 -7.51 -16.83
N HIS A 232 0.85 -6.19 -16.92
CA HIS A 232 2.06 -5.46 -17.31
C HIS A 232 2.98 -5.10 -16.14
N PHE A 233 2.46 -4.91 -14.92
CA PHE A 233 3.31 -4.59 -13.77
C PHE A 233 3.86 -5.81 -13.03
N THR A 234 3.18 -6.97 -13.09
CA THR A 234 3.69 -8.19 -12.43
C THR A 234 4.46 -9.13 -13.34
N LEU A 235 4.06 -9.31 -14.61
CA LEU A 235 4.67 -10.29 -15.50
C LEU A 235 5.82 -9.70 -16.33
N ASP A 236 5.63 -8.49 -16.87
CA ASP A 236 6.57 -7.90 -17.83
C ASP A 236 7.73 -7.14 -17.18
N MET A 237 7.52 -6.57 -15.98
CA MET A 237 8.50 -5.67 -15.36
C MET A 237 9.48 -6.36 -14.41
N PHE A 238 9.10 -7.50 -13.84
CA PHE A 238 9.93 -8.24 -12.89
C PHE A 238 9.66 -9.74 -13.04
N PRO A 239 10.27 -10.43 -14.03
CA PRO A 239 10.06 -11.86 -14.19
C PRO A 239 10.41 -12.56 -12.88
N PHE A 240 9.47 -13.35 -12.34
CA PHE A 240 9.74 -14.23 -11.21
C PHE A 240 10.89 -15.14 -11.64
N LYS A 241 12.07 -14.95 -11.04
CA LYS A 241 13.09 -15.99 -11.09
C LYS A 241 12.58 -17.12 -10.19
N HIS A 242 12.10 -18.19 -10.82
CA HIS A 242 11.88 -19.48 -10.18
C HIS A 242 13.19 -20.01 -9.61
#